data_AF-A0A5J4TZ50-F1
#
_entry.id   AF-A0A5J4TZ50-F1
#
_cell.length_a   1.000
_cell.length_b   1.000
_cell.length_c   1.000
_cell.angle_alpha   90.00
_cell.angle_beta   90.00
_cell.angle_gamma   90.00
#
_symmetry.space_group_name_H-M   'P 1'
#
loop_
_entity.id
_entity.type
_entity.pdbx_description
1 polymer ?
#
loop_
_entity_poly.entity_id
_entity_poly.type
_entity_poly.pdbx_seq_one_letter_code
_entity_poly.pdbx_strand_id
1 'polypeptide(L)'
;VEDGSSSNDLFLIPLISILKSPNEEQSYTASESLSKIIVKSPQIRQSLIKSGFIEMARFSLIDNQTPDHVSSNLLRIIIDIIFYSGEIQEMGSLIPVLKKLDEEKDLKKEKISSKAKKISAILASQGITGPISSTEIQELKRQNEEFKHEIEGQKRKDEENKRKNSELEHQLEEAKPKAGEIPIQIINPIDSFTKSSEFTYTATSQQYLTFPINTIINQGIYRCEFKANKVGKQLFGVLKSGLMIPTGQHAASSPYCKDNMFFYCKGQVYQNVKNTTGNQAMKDNDTIAIEVNMTIPRTVHLFINSIQQPVFMSGLPESIQFYFFLNKQGDSVTVLSVKKLAAPTIANIPGAQEVKWE
;
A
#
# COMPACT_ATOMS: atom_id res chain seq x y z
N VAL A 1 -3.76 71.28 -23.42
CA VAL A 1 -2.37 70.83 -23.69
C VAL A 1 -2.42 69.32 -23.58
N GLU A 2 -2.35 68.54 -24.65
CA GLU A 2 -1.28 68.52 -25.65
C GLU A 2 -1.82 68.40 -27.09
N ASP A 3 -1.42 69.37 -27.90
CA ASP A 3 -1.42 69.38 -29.36
C ASP A 3 -0.20 68.59 -29.90
N GLY A 4 0.22 67.54 -29.18
CA GLY A 4 1.54 66.90 -29.31
C GLY A 4 1.60 65.71 -30.27
N SER A 5 0.45 65.12 -30.61
CA SER A 5 0.39 63.94 -31.49
C SER A 5 0.85 64.28 -32.91
N SER A 6 0.40 65.41 -33.47
CA SER A 6 0.74 65.78 -34.87
C SER A 6 2.20 66.20 -35.02
N SER A 7 2.79 66.83 -33.99
CA SER A 7 4.18 67.31 -34.04
C SER A 7 5.21 66.17 -33.93
N ASN A 8 4.91 65.08 -33.20
CA ASN A 8 5.83 63.95 -33.07
C ASN A 8 5.89 63.13 -34.37
N ASP A 9 4.76 62.96 -35.05
CA ASP A 9 4.68 62.25 -36.33
C ASP A 9 5.49 62.95 -37.44
N LEU A 10 5.55 64.29 -37.42
CA LEU A 10 6.30 65.09 -38.39
C LEU A 10 7.80 64.79 -38.43
N PHE A 11 8.41 64.38 -37.31
CA PHE A 11 9.84 64.06 -37.24
C PHE A 11 10.13 62.55 -37.18
N LEU A 12 9.22 61.74 -36.65
CA LEU A 12 9.38 60.28 -36.61
C LEU A 12 9.30 59.63 -37.99
N ILE A 13 8.39 60.09 -38.86
CA ILE A 13 8.20 59.51 -40.20
C ILE A 13 9.47 59.62 -41.06
N PRO A 14 10.12 60.81 -41.19
CA PRO A 14 11.39 60.92 -41.91
C PRO A 14 12.47 60.03 -41.32
N LEU A 15 12.62 59.97 -39.99
CA LEU A 15 13.64 59.14 -39.33
C LEU A 15 13.40 57.64 -39.57
N ILE A 16 12.16 57.16 -39.49
CA ILE A 16 11.79 55.78 -39.81
C ILE A 16 12.04 55.48 -41.29
N SER A 17 11.81 56.44 -42.18
CA SER A 17 12.13 56.29 -43.61
C SER A 17 13.63 56.16 -43.84
N ILE A 18 14.44 56.99 -43.19
CA ILE A 18 15.91 56.95 -43.29
C ILE A 18 16.47 55.68 -42.63
N LEU A 19 15.86 55.19 -41.55
CA LEU A 19 16.21 53.93 -40.89
C LEU A 19 16.17 52.74 -41.87
N LYS A 20 15.25 52.77 -42.83
CA LYS A 20 15.11 51.74 -43.87
C LYS A 20 15.97 51.99 -45.11
N SER A 21 16.86 52.99 -45.07
CA SER A 21 17.70 53.31 -46.23
C SER A 21 18.60 52.14 -46.61
N PRO A 22 18.75 51.84 -47.92
CA PRO A 22 19.75 50.87 -48.38
C PRO A 22 21.19 51.36 -48.11
N ASN A 23 21.38 52.66 -47.85
CA ASN A 23 22.66 53.20 -47.41
C ASN A 23 22.87 52.93 -45.91
N GLU A 24 23.94 52.20 -45.58
CA GLU A 24 24.26 51.77 -44.22
C GLU A 24 24.48 52.96 -43.26
N GLU A 25 25.22 53.98 -43.69
CA GLU A 25 25.51 55.17 -42.87
C GLU A 25 24.24 55.96 -42.54
N GLN A 26 23.34 56.11 -43.51
CA GLN A 26 22.05 56.77 -43.31
C GLN A 26 21.17 55.98 -42.33
N SER A 27 21.02 54.66 -42.56
CA SER A 27 20.25 53.78 -41.68
C SER A 27 20.80 53.78 -40.26
N TYR A 28 22.12 53.72 -40.12
CA TYR A 28 22.80 53.77 -38.82
C TYR A 28 22.62 55.11 -38.13
N THR A 29 22.76 56.23 -38.84
CA THR A 29 22.57 57.58 -38.28
C THR A 29 21.14 57.80 -37.81
N ALA A 30 20.16 57.32 -38.56
CA ALA A 30 18.76 57.33 -38.15
C ALA A 30 18.51 56.46 -36.92
N SER A 31 19.10 55.26 -36.88
CA SER A 31 19.05 54.33 -35.73
C SER A 31 19.63 54.95 -34.46
N GLU A 32 20.82 55.57 -34.55
CA GLU A 32 21.46 56.32 -33.47
C GLU A 32 20.58 57.46 -32.95
N SER A 33 20.01 58.24 -33.87
CA SER A 33 19.17 59.39 -33.53
C SER A 33 17.87 58.94 -32.87
N LEU A 34 17.21 57.94 -33.43
CA LEU A 34 15.96 57.39 -32.90
C LEU A 34 16.17 56.73 -31.53
N SER A 35 17.26 55.98 -31.36
CA SER A 35 17.67 55.39 -30.08
C SER A 35 17.82 56.47 -28.98
N LYS A 36 18.54 57.57 -29.26
CA LYS A 36 18.70 58.69 -28.31
C LYS A 36 17.37 59.32 -27.91
N ILE A 37 16.42 59.42 -28.84
CA ILE A 37 15.11 60.00 -28.59
C ILE A 37 14.24 59.05 -27.76
N ILE A 38 14.22 57.76 -28.11
CA ILE A 38 13.49 56.70 -27.39
C ILE A 38 13.92 56.63 -25.93
N VAL A 39 15.21 56.69 -25.65
CA VAL A 39 15.73 56.65 -24.27
C VAL A 39 15.21 57.85 -23.45
N LYS A 40 15.16 59.04 -24.06
CA LYS A 40 14.88 60.30 -23.34
C LYS A 40 13.40 60.65 -23.20
N SER A 41 12.52 60.19 -24.10
CA SER A 41 11.13 60.64 -24.16
C SER A 41 10.12 59.50 -24.13
N PRO A 42 9.42 59.28 -22.99
CA PRO A 42 8.34 58.30 -22.89
C PRO A 42 7.19 58.54 -23.88
N GLN A 43 6.85 59.81 -24.14
CA GLN A 43 5.79 60.20 -25.09
C GLN A 43 6.14 59.75 -26.51
N ILE A 44 7.40 59.90 -26.91
CA ILE A 44 7.85 59.47 -28.25
C ILE A 44 7.88 57.94 -28.36
N ARG A 45 8.22 57.22 -27.27
CA ARG A 45 8.11 55.74 -27.26
C ARG A 45 6.67 55.30 -27.51
N GLN A 46 5.71 55.89 -26.81
CA GLN A 46 4.29 55.58 -27.01
C GLN A 46 3.81 55.95 -28.41
N SER A 47 4.19 57.12 -28.94
CA SER A 47 3.87 57.51 -30.32
C SER A 47 4.44 56.52 -31.34
N LEU A 48 5.67 56.06 -31.16
CA LEU A 48 6.32 55.12 -32.07
C LEU A 48 5.65 53.74 -32.06
N ILE A 49 5.24 53.26 -30.88
CA ILE A 49 4.47 52.01 -30.74
C ILE A 49 3.12 52.16 -31.48
N LYS A 50 2.36 53.22 -31.15
CA LYS A 50 1.04 53.50 -31.74
C LYS A 50 1.08 53.80 -33.24
N SER A 51 2.20 54.27 -33.77
CA SER A 51 2.38 54.52 -35.21
C SER A 51 2.56 53.22 -36.03
N GLY A 52 2.51 52.05 -35.39
CA GLY A 52 2.67 50.75 -36.07
C GLY A 52 4.12 50.39 -36.38
N PHE A 53 5.10 50.99 -35.67
CA PHE A 53 6.51 50.67 -35.87
C PHE A 53 6.81 49.17 -35.66
N ILE A 54 6.16 48.54 -34.67
CA ILE A 54 6.36 47.13 -34.34
C ILE A 54 5.93 46.21 -35.50
N GLU A 55 4.75 46.44 -36.08
CA GLU A 55 4.31 45.68 -37.24
C GLU A 55 5.16 45.97 -38.48
N MET A 56 5.55 47.23 -38.70
CA MET A 56 6.47 47.58 -39.78
C MET A 56 7.80 46.83 -39.67
N ALA A 57 8.40 46.84 -38.48
CA ALA A 57 9.64 46.12 -38.22
C ALA A 57 9.46 44.61 -38.40
N ARG A 58 8.34 44.05 -37.95
CA ARG A 58 7.98 42.65 -38.16
C ARG A 58 7.97 42.28 -39.65
N PHE A 59 7.31 43.07 -40.49
CA PHE A 59 7.28 42.83 -41.94
C PHE A 59 8.67 42.93 -42.57
N SER A 60 9.46 43.94 -42.21
CA SER A 60 10.84 44.06 -42.71
C SER A 60 11.74 42.90 -42.28
N LEU A 61 11.58 42.39 -41.06
CA LEU A 61 12.36 41.25 -40.56
C LEU A 61 11.95 39.91 -41.19
N ILE A 62 10.72 39.80 -41.70
CA ILE A 62 10.25 38.63 -42.45
C ILE A 62 10.76 38.67 -43.91
N ASP A 63 10.89 39.87 -44.47
CA ASP A 63 11.34 40.08 -45.84
C ASP A 63 12.84 39.80 -46.01
N ASN A 64 13.14 38.75 -46.78
CA ASN A 64 14.52 38.33 -47.08
C ASN A 64 15.27 39.36 -47.96
N GLN A 65 14.58 40.33 -48.56
CA GLN A 65 15.20 41.41 -49.33
C GLN A 65 15.67 42.59 -48.46
N THR A 66 15.26 42.63 -47.18
CA THR A 66 15.69 43.68 -46.26
C THR A 66 17.20 43.57 -46.01
N PRO A 67 17.98 44.66 -46.20
CA PRO A 67 19.41 44.64 -45.92
C PRO A 67 19.71 44.29 -44.46
N ASP A 68 20.77 43.51 -44.22
CA ASP A 68 21.16 43.05 -42.88
C ASP A 68 21.38 44.21 -41.89
N HIS A 69 21.93 45.34 -42.37
CA HIS A 69 22.12 46.53 -41.54
C HIS A 69 20.79 47.15 -41.09
N VAL A 70 19.78 47.17 -41.96
CA VAL A 70 18.43 47.64 -41.64
C VAL A 70 17.79 46.72 -40.61
N SER A 71 17.81 45.40 -40.83
CA SER A 71 17.30 44.40 -39.88
C SER A 71 17.98 44.53 -38.51
N SER A 72 19.30 44.71 -38.49
CA SER A 72 20.05 44.92 -37.25
C SER A 72 19.64 46.22 -36.54
N ASN A 73 19.43 47.30 -37.29
CA ASN A 73 19.03 48.60 -36.75
C ASN A 73 17.58 48.59 -36.23
N LEU A 74 16.66 47.91 -36.91
CA LEU A 74 15.28 47.70 -36.43
C LEU A 74 15.27 46.95 -35.10
N LEU A 75 16.03 45.85 -34.98
CA LEU A 75 16.14 45.10 -33.72
C LEU A 75 16.78 45.93 -32.60
N ARG A 76 17.71 46.85 -32.92
CA ARG A 76 18.27 47.78 -31.91
C ARG A 76 17.16 48.66 -31.34
N ILE A 77 16.34 49.26 -32.20
CA ILE A 77 15.24 50.12 -31.79
C ILE A 77 14.21 49.32 -30.97
N ILE A 78 13.87 48.10 -31.37
CA ILE A 78 12.99 47.21 -30.60
C ILE A 78 13.55 46.94 -29.20
N ILE A 79 14.85 46.65 -29.07
CA ILE A 79 15.51 46.47 -27.76
C ILE A 79 15.36 47.74 -26.90
N ASP A 80 15.63 48.92 -27.47
CA ASP A 80 15.51 50.18 -26.74
C ASP A 80 14.06 50.44 -26.31
N ILE A 81 13.07 50.14 -27.16
CA ILE A 81 11.66 50.27 -26.77
C ILE A 81 11.33 49.32 -25.63
N ILE A 82 11.70 48.04 -25.72
CA ILE A 82 11.41 47.04 -24.68
C ILE A 82 12.08 47.40 -23.34
N PHE A 83 13.30 47.92 -23.38
CA PHE A 83 14.05 48.21 -22.16
C PHE A 83 13.52 49.46 -21.42
N TYR A 84 12.98 50.44 -22.16
CA TYR A 84 12.53 51.70 -21.59
C TYR A 84 11.00 51.88 -21.58
N SER A 85 10.22 50.94 -22.14
CA SER A 85 8.75 50.95 -22.14
C SER A 85 8.16 49.90 -21.19
N GLY A 86 7.06 50.23 -20.51
CA GLY A 86 6.24 49.26 -19.79
C GLY A 86 5.20 48.56 -20.67
N GLU A 87 4.97 49.07 -21.88
CA GLU A 87 3.99 48.54 -22.84
C GLU A 87 4.68 47.57 -23.81
N ILE A 88 4.81 46.32 -23.38
CA ILE A 88 5.52 45.26 -24.13
C ILE A 88 4.58 44.23 -24.78
N GLN A 89 3.27 44.26 -24.50
CA GLN A 89 2.33 43.27 -25.04
C GLN A 89 2.25 43.27 -26.57
N GLU A 90 2.38 44.43 -27.21
CA GLU A 90 2.39 44.56 -28.67
C GLU A 90 3.60 43.86 -29.33
N MET A 91 4.66 43.58 -28.56
CA MET A 91 5.85 42.88 -29.03
C MET A 91 5.63 41.38 -29.23
N GLY A 92 4.51 40.82 -28.73
CA GLY A 92 4.18 39.40 -28.90
C GLY A 92 4.11 38.98 -30.37
N SER A 93 3.75 39.89 -31.28
CA SER A 93 3.70 39.59 -32.73
C SER A 93 5.07 39.33 -33.35
N LEU A 94 6.15 39.75 -32.69
CA LEU A 94 7.54 39.54 -33.14
C LEU A 94 8.05 38.12 -32.85
N ILE A 95 7.45 37.37 -31.92
CA ILE A 95 7.98 36.09 -31.45
C ILE A 95 8.23 35.08 -32.59
N PRO A 96 7.33 34.89 -33.57
CA PRO A 96 7.58 33.97 -34.67
C PRO A 96 8.80 34.36 -35.53
N VAL A 97 8.96 35.65 -35.85
CA VAL A 97 10.09 36.12 -36.66
C VAL A 97 11.40 36.08 -35.86
N LEU A 98 11.37 36.36 -34.55
CA LEU A 98 12.54 36.25 -33.68
C LEU A 98 13.03 34.81 -33.57
N LYS A 99 12.14 33.81 -33.46
CA LYS A 99 12.51 32.38 -33.46
C LYS A 99 13.20 31.97 -34.76
N LYS A 100 12.67 32.44 -35.91
CA LYS A 100 13.30 32.19 -37.22
C LYS A 100 14.70 32.83 -37.33
N LEU A 101 14.89 34.05 -36.80
CA LEU A 101 16.18 34.73 -36.79
C LEU A 101 17.18 34.11 -35.80
N ASP A 102 16.70 33.47 -34.73
CA ASP A 102 17.51 32.71 -33.77
C ASP A 102 18.11 31.45 -34.41
N GLU A 103 17.32 30.76 -35.24
CA GLU A 103 17.71 29.54 -35.97
C GLU A 103 18.64 29.78 -37.18
N GLU A 104 18.89 31.04 -37.54
CA GLU A 104 19.77 31.42 -38.66
C GLU A 104 21.24 31.06 -38.38
N LYS A 105 21.89 30.38 -39.34
CA LYS A 105 23.25 29.83 -39.20
C LYS A 105 24.30 30.62 -39.99
N ASP A 106 23.91 31.61 -40.78
CA ASP A 106 24.85 32.47 -41.49
C ASP A 106 25.66 33.32 -40.51
N LEU A 107 26.99 33.14 -40.53
CA LEU A 107 27.95 33.90 -39.72
C LEU A 107 27.83 35.41 -39.92
N LYS A 108 27.43 35.88 -41.12
CA LYS A 108 27.24 37.32 -41.39
C LYS A 108 26.04 37.90 -40.64
N LYS A 109 25.09 37.05 -40.23
CA LYS A 109 23.87 37.43 -39.52
C LYS A 109 23.94 37.18 -38.01
N GLU A 110 25.11 36.82 -37.47
CA GLU A 110 25.30 36.55 -36.04
C GLU A 110 24.84 37.73 -35.15
N LYS A 111 25.12 38.97 -35.57
CA LYS A 111 24.66 40.18 -34.87
C LYS A 111 23.14 40.30 -34.82
N ILE A 112 22.44 39.83 -35.84
CA ILE A 112 20.96 39.82 -35.92
C ILE A 112 20.42 38.71 -35.01
N SER A 113 20.94 37.49 -35.13
CA SER A 113 20.58 36.35 -34.27
C SER A 113 20.80 36.67 -32.78
N SER A 114 21.94 37.27 -32.42
CA SER A 114 22.24 37.69 -31.04
C SER A 114 21.23 38.69 -30.49
N LYS A 115 20.80 39.67 -31.29
CA LYS A 115 19.75 40.63 -30.90
C LYS A 115 18.38 39.95 -30.79
N ALA A 116 18.04 39.05 -31.71
CA ALA A 116 16.79 38.30 -31.66
C ALA A 116 16.69 37.44 -30.39
N LYS A 117 17.76 36.72 -30.05
CA LYS A 117 17.89 35.96 -28.79
C LYS A 117 17.65 36.83 -27.55
N LYS A 118 18.28 38.01 -27.50
CA LYS A 118 18.12 38.96 -26.38
C LYS A 118 16.66 39.42 -26.25
N ILE A 119 16.02 39.77 -27.36
CA ILE A 119 14.61 40.18 -27.36
C ILE A 119 13.72 39.03 -26.88
N SER A 120 13.88 37.82 -27.42
CA SER A 120 13.12 36.64 -27.01
C SER A 120 13.27 36.33 -25.52
N ALA A 121 14.49 36.42 -24.98
CA ALA A 121 14.74 36.22 -23.56
C ALA A 121 14.04 37.28 -22.68
N ILE A 122 14.04 38.55 -23.10
CA ILE A 122 13.35 39.62 -22.36
C ILE A 122 11.83 39.40 -22.41
N LEU A 123 11.25 39.10 -23.57
CA LEU A 123 9.81 38.84 -23.70
C LEU A 123 9.35 37.63 -22.86
N ALA A 124 10.13 36.54 -22.88
CA ALA A 124 9.87 35.35 -22.07
C ALA A 124 9.94 35.66 -20.55
N SER A 125 10.90 36.48 -20.11
CA SER A 125 11.01 36.89 -18.70
C SER A 125 9.82 37.70 -18.21
N GLN A 126 9.06 38.30 -19.14
CA GLN A 126 7.88 39.11 -18.86
C GLN A 126 6.57 38.36 -19.15
N GLY A 127 6.61 37.03 -19.35
CA GLY A 127 5.42 36.20 -19.57
C GLY A 127 4.81 36.31 -20.97
N ILE A 128 5.48 36.97 -21.93
CA ILE A 128 5.04 37.05 -23.32
C ILE A 128 5.68 35.89 -24.07
N THR A 129 5.03 34.73 -23.98
CA THR A 129 5.40 33.52 -24.75
C THR A 129 4.46 33.39 -25.93
N GLY A 130 5.00 33.22 -27.14
CA GLY A 130 4.20 33.15 -28.37
C GLY A 130 3.24 31.96 -28.38
N PRO A 131 2.32 31.89 -29.36
CA PRO A 131 1.41 30.77 -29.49
C PRO A 131 2.20 29.45 -29.69
N ILE A 132 1.91 28.46 -28.84
CA ILE A 132 2.47 27.10 -28.93
C ILE A 132 2.06 26.53 -30.30
N SER A 133 3.02 25.97 -31.03
CA SER A 133 2.74 25.41 -32.35
C SER A 133 1.83 24.16 -32.24
N SER A 134 0.99 23.93 -33.25
CA SER A 134 0.14 22.72 -33.30
C SER A 134 0.94 21.42 -33.21
N THR A 135 2.19 21.44 -33.68
CA THR A 135 3.13 20.32 -33.66
C THR A 135 3.62 20.02 -32.24
N GLU A 136 3.95 21.04 -31.46
CA GLU A 136 4.31 20.89 -30.03
C GLU A 136 3.13 20.35 -29.20
N ILE A 137 1.90 20.77 -29.52
CA ILE A 137 0.68 20.26 -28.86
C ILE A 137 0.46 18.76 -29.16
N GLN A 138 0.70 18.33 -30.40
CA GLN A 138 0.54 16.91 -30.78
C GLN A 138 1.58 16.02 -30.09
N GLU A 139 2.84 16.46 -30.00
CA GLU A 139 3.89 15.68 -29.33
C GLU A 139 3.63 15.56 -27.82
N LEU A 140 3.19 16.65 -27.17
CA LEU A 140 2.79 16.61 -25.75
C LEU A 140 1.63 15.65 -25.49
N LYS A 141 0.67 15.53 -26.42
CA LYS A 141 -0.42 14.56 -26.30
C LYS A 141 0.09 13.12 -26.40
N ARG A 142 0.99 12.84 -27.34
CA ARG A 142 1.60 11.52 -27.51
C ARG A 142 2.35 11.08 -26.25
N GLN A 143 3.17 11.97 -25.69
CA GLN A 143 3.92 11.70 -24.45
C GLN A 143 2.99 11.47 -23.25
N ASN A 144 1.91 12.22 -23.14
CA ASN A 144 0.92 12.01 -22.07
C ASN A 144 0.21 10.65 -22.18
N GLU A 145 -0.06 10.18 -23.39
CA GLU A 145 -0.64 8.84 -23.60
C GLU A 145 0.36 7.73 -23.22
N GLU A 146 1.63 7.88 -23.57
CA GLU A 146 2.70 6.94 -23.18
C GLU A 146 2.85 6.86 -21.66
N PHE A 147 2.95 8.00 -20.98
CA PHE A 147 3.05 8.03 -19.51
C PHE A 147 1.81 7.42 -18.85
N LYS A 148 0.61 7.64 -19.40
CA LYS A 148 -0.61 7.05 -18.87
C LYS A 148 -0.56 5.52 -18.94
N HIS A 149 -0.10 4.97 -20.05
CA HIS A 149 0.03 3.52 -20.22
C HIS A 149 1.10 2.92 -19.29
N GLU A 150 2.21 3.63 -19.05
CA GLU A 150 3.26 3.21 -18.12
C GLU A 150 2.77 3.19 -16.66
N ILE A 151 2.03 4.22 -16.23
CA ILE A 151 1.41 4.28 -14.90
C ILE A 151 0.43 3.11 -14.68
N GLU A 152 -0.40 2.79 -15.67
CA GLU A 152 -1.31 1.64 -15.60
C GLU A 152 -0.56 0.29 -15.55
N GLY A 153 0.59 0.20 -16.23
CA GLY A 153 1.49 -0.96 -16.14
C GLY A 153 2.08 -1.11 -14.74
N GLN A 154 2.55 -0.03 -14.13
CA GLN A 154 3.14 -0.05 -12.79
C GLN A 154 2.10 -0.41 -11.72
N LYS A 155 0.88 0.16 -11.80
CA LYS A 155 -0.22 -0.20 -10.88
C LYS A 155 -0.53 -1.69 -10.86
N ARG A 156 -0.57 -2.33 -12.04
CA ARG A 156 -0.80 -3.78 -12.15
C ARG A 156 0.32 -4.59 -11.49
N LYS A 157 1.59 -4.19 -11.65
CA LYS A 157 2.72 -4.83 -10.98
C LYS A 157 2.66 -4.65 -9.46
N ASP A 158 2.27 -3.48 -8.98
CA ASP A 158 2.16 -3.20 -7.55
C ASP A 158 1.05 -4.05 -6.91
N GLU A 159 -0.09 -4.23 -7.58
CA GLU A 159 -1.16 -5.12 -7.15
C GLU A 159 -0.71 -6.59 -7.10
N GLU A 160 0.04 -7.05 -8.10
CA GLU A 160 0.58 -8.41 -8.13
C GLU A 160 1.60 -8.63 -7.00
N ASN A 161 2.52 -7.68 -6.78
CA ASN A 161 3.49 -7.73 -5.70
C ASN A 161 2.79 -7.70 -4.33
N LYS A 162 1.72 -6.93 -4.17
CA LYS A 162 0.93 -6.90 -2.94
C LYS A 162 0.31 -8.27 -2.63
N ARG A 163 -0.22 -8.96 -3.65
CA ARG A 163 -0.74 -10.34 -3.50
C ARG A 163 0.35 -11.31 -3.09
N LYS A 164 1.51 -11.28 -3.77
CA LYS A 164 2.67 -12.12 -3.43
C LYS A 164 3.16 -11.88 -2.00
N ASN A 165 3.22 -10.63 -1.57
CA ASN A 165 3.61 -10.29 -0.20
C ASN A 165 2.62 -10.85 0.84
N SER A 166 1.31 -10.71 0.61
CA SER A 166 0.31 -11.30 1.50
C SER A 166 0.40 -12.83 1.58
N GLU A 167 0.72 -13.49 0.47
CA GLU A 167 0.90 -14.95 0.45
C GLU A 167 2.19 -15.39 1.15
N LEU A 168 3.29 -14.64 0.97
CA LEU A 168 4.53 -14.86 1.71
C LEU A 168 4.36 -14.61 3.21
N GLU A 169 3.60 -13.60 3.61
CA GLU A 169 3.27 -13.33 5.02
C GLU A 169 2.48 -14.50 5.64
N HIS A 170 1.50 -15.04 4.93
CA HIS A 170 0.76 -16.22 5.38
C HIS A 170 1.68 -17.44 5.54
N GLN A 171 2.52 -17.72 4.53
CA GLN A 171 3.49 -18.82 4.59
C GLN A 171 4.50 -18.64 5.72
N LEU A 172 4.94 -17.41 6.00
CA LEU A 172 5.86 -17.11 7.10
C LEU A 172 5.19 -17.32 8.46
N GLU A 173 3.90 -16.99 8.59
CA GLU A 173 3.14 -17.25 9.82
C GLU A 173 2.92 -18.76 10.05
N GLU A 174 2.72 -19.53 8.99
CA GLU A 174 2.65 -21.00 9.06
C GLU A 174 4.01 -21.66 9.34
N ALA A 175 5.10 -21.06 8.85
CA ALA A 175 6.47 -21.57 8.98
C ALA A 175 7.20 -21.13 10.27
N LYS A 176 6.65 -20.18 11.04
CA LYS A 176 7.20 -19.82 12.35
C LYS A 176 7.17 -21.05 13.26
N PRO A 177 8.31 -21.44 13.88
CA PRO A 177 8.30 -22.43 14.94
C PRO A 177 7.41 -21.92 16.07
N LYS A 178 6.30 -22.61 16.33
CA LYS A 178 5.37 -22.24 17.40
C LYS A 178 6.07 -22.44 18.74
N ALA A 179 6.60 -21.36 19.30
CA ALA A 179 7.20 -21.35 20.62
C ALA A 179 6.25 -22.04 21.63
N GLY A 180 6.73 -23.12 22.26
CA GLY A 180 5.94 -23.89 23.23
C GLY A 180 5.25 -25.15 22.70
N GLU A 181 5.43 -25.56 21.44
CA GLU A 181 4.99 -26.89 20.99
C GLU A 181 5.78 -28.01 21.68
N ILE A 182 5.03 -28.99 22.19
CA ILE A 182 5.55 -30.15 22.92
C ILE A 182 5.35 -31.37 22.02
N PRO A 183 6.39 -32.22 21.84
CA PRO A 183 6.27 -33.45 21.08
C PRO A 183 5.10 -34.30 21.59
N ILE A 184 4.19 -34.65 20.69
CA ILE A 184 3.03 -35.47 21.03
C ILE A 184 3.50 -36.91 21.24
N GLN A 185 3.33 -37.41 22.45
CA GLN A 185 3.58 -38.80 22.80
C GLN A 185 2.30 -39.37 23.40
N ILE A 186 1.82 -40.50 22.87
CA ILE A 186 0.55 -41.10 23.30
C ILE A 186 0.83 -42.53 23.78
N ILE A 187 0.32 -42.86 24.96
CA ILE A 187 0.34 -44.22 25.49
C ILE A 187 -0.83 -44.98 24.85
N ASN A 188 -0.49 -45.98 24.05
CA ASN A 188 -1.50 -46.76 23.32
C ASN A 188 -2.13 -47.84 24.22
N PRO A 189 -3.46 -48.03 24.16
CA PRO A 189 -4.12 -49.19 24.76
C PRO A 189 -3.77 -50.48 23.99
N ILE A 190 -4.19 -51.62 24.55
CA ILE A 190 -4.02 -52.93 23.90
C ILE A 190 -5.14 -53.14 22.88
N ASP A 191 -4.76 -53.40 21.61
CA ASP A 191 -5.63 -53.80 20.49
C ASP A 191 -6.84 -52.88 20.21
N SER A 192 -7.69 -53.30 19.27
CA SER A 192 -8.99 -52.69 18.96
C SER A 192 -8.96 -51.25 18.42
N PHE A 193 -7.81 -50.77 17.93
CA PHE A 193 -7.70 -49.53 17.17
C PHE A 193 -6.76 -49.66 15.97
N THR A 194 -6.92 -48.77 15.00
CA THR A 194 -5.93 -48.52 13.96
C THR A 194 -5.32 -47.12 14.11
N LYS A 195 -4.07 -47.01 13.68
CA LYS A 195 -3.34 -45.75 13.56
C LYS A 195 -3.00 -45.52 12.09
N SER A 196 -3.57 -44.50 11.45
CA SER A 196 -3.38 -44.24 10.01
C SER A 196 -2.31 -43.18 9.73
N SER A 197 -2.46 -41.99 10.30
CA SER A 197 -1.44 -40.91 10.29
C SER A 197 -0.75 -40.78 11.66
N GLU A 198 0.24 -39.89 11.76
CA GLU A 198 1.16 -39.79 12.92
C GLU A 198 0.44 -39.73 14.29
N PHE A 199 -0.78 -39.16 14.36
CA PHE A 199 -1.57 -39.09 15.60
C PHE A 199 -3.08 -39.31 15.41
N THR A 200 -3.50 -40.04 14.37
CA THR A 200 -4.92 -40.38 14.14
C THR A 200 -5.24 -41.80 14.60
N TYR A 201 -6.22 -41.93 15.48
CA TYR A 201 -6.64 -43.17 16.11
C TYR A 201 -8.11 -43.45 15.80
N THR A 202 -8.41 -44.66 15.33
CA THR A 202 -9.78 -45.09 15.01
C THR A 202 -10.10 -46.41 15.69
N ALA A 203 -11.20 -46.48 16.43
CA ALA A 203 -11.66 -47.72 17.06
C ALA A 203 -12.17 -48.72 16.01
N THR A 204 -11.69 -49.96 16.07
CA THR A 204 -12.07 -51.02 15.12
C THR A 204 -13.23 -51.89 15.60
N SER A 205 -13.57 -51.81 16.89
CA SER A 205 -14.67 -52.55 17.53
C SER A 205 -15.29 -51.72 18.65
N GLN A 206 -16.38 -52.21 19.25
CA GLN A 206 -16.95 -51.62 20.46
C GLN A 206 -16.09 -52.03 21.67
N GLN A 207 -15.26 -51.12 22.17
CA GLN A 207 -14.33 -51.38 23.28
C GLN A 207 -13.93 -50.09 23.99
N TYR A 208 -13.69 -50.13 25.30
CA TYR A 208 -13.20 -48.96 26.04
C TYR A 208 -11.69 -48.77 25.88
N LEU A 209 -11.30 -47.73 25.15
CA LEU A 209 -9.91 -47.44 24.80
C LEU A 209 -9.51 -46.07 25.33
N THR A 210 -8.61 -46.05 26.32
CA THR A 210 -8.07 -44.84 26.92
C THR A 210 -6.71 -44.53 26.31
N PHE A 211 -6.50 -43.29 25.87
CA PHE A 211 -5.26 -42.82 25.25
C PHE A 211 -4.69 -41.63 26.05
N PRO A 212 -3.86 -41.88 27.07
CA PRO A 212 -3.15 -40.83 27.77
C PRO A 212 -2.10 -40.17 26.87
N ILE A 213 -1.99 -38.85 26.94
CA ILE A 213 -0.87 -38.09 26.38
C ILE A 213 0.26 -38.09 27.40
N ASN A 214 1.43 -38.58 27.01
CA ASN A 214 2.63 -38.73 27.84
C ASN A 214 3.34 -37.39 28.07
N THR A 215 2.59 -36.40 28.55
CA THR A 215 3.08 -35.09 28.98
C THR A 215 2.49 -34.81 30.35
N ILE A 216 3.33 -34.87 31.39
CA ILE A 216 2.93 -34.53 32.75
C ILE A 216 2.92 -33.01 32.90
N ILE A 217 1.79 -32.49 33.37
CA ILE A 217 1.56 -31.05 33.55
C ILE A 217 1.37 -30.79 35.03
N ASN A 218 2.26 -29.99 35.62
CA ASN A 218 2.27 -29.66 37.05
C ASN A 218 2.35 -28.14 37.33
N GLN A 219 2.60 -27.31 36.31
CA GLN A 219 2.68 -25.86 36.42
C GLN A 219 2.38 -25.19 35.08
N GLY A 220 2.05 -23.90 35.10
CA GLY A 220 1.79 -23.11 33.90
C GLY A 220 0.46 -23.42 33.23
N ILE A 221 0.35 -23.02 31.96
CA ILE A 221 -0.88 -23.11 31.17
C ILE A 221 -0.59 -23.93 29.92
N TYR A 222 -1.42 -24.93 29.66
CA TYR A 222 -1.23 -25.88 28.58
C TYR A 222 -2.53 -26.03 27.80
N ARG A 223 -2.41 -26.19 26.48
CA ARG A 223 -3.55 -26.44 25.61
C ARG A 223 -3.27 -27.67 24.75
N CYS A 224 -4.22 -28.60 24.75
CA CYS A 224 -4.21 -29.77 23.88
C CYS A 224 -5.38 -29.67 22.90
N GLU A 225 -5.09 -29.85 21.61
CA GLU A 225 -6.08 -29.75 20.54
C GLU A 225 -6.25 -31.10 19.85
N PHE A 226 -7.51 -31.42 19.55
CA PHE A 226 -7.95 -32.66 18.93
C PHE A 226 -8.87 -32.35 17.75
N LYS A 227 -8.85 -33.20 16.73
CA LYS A 227 -9.90 -33.28 15.71
C LYS A 227 -10.79 -34.48 16.02
N ALA A 228 -12.07 -34.24 16.22
CA ALA A 228 -13.05 -35.30 16.39
C ALA A 228 -13.53 -35.80 15.01
N ASN A 229 -12.70 -36.59 14.32
CA ASN A 229 -12.95 -37.01 12.92
C ASN A 229 -14.30 -37.72 12.76
N LYS A 230 -14.66 -38.60 13.71
CA LYS A 230 -15.93 -39.32 13.70
C LYS A 230 -16.47 -39.56 15.10
N VAL A 231 -17.51 -38.84 15.50
CA VAL A 231 -18.07 -38.83 16.86
C VAL A 231 -19.13 -39.92 17.04
N GLY A 232 -18.90 -40.83 17.99
CA GLY A 232 -19.90 -41.79 18.47
C GLY A 232 -20.04 -41.78 19.99
N LYS A 233 -19.02 -42.21 20.75
CA LYS A 233 -19.04 -42.23 22.22
C LYS A 233 -17.71 -41.80 22.86
N GLN A 234 -17.10 -40.78 22.28
CA GLN A 234 -15.80 -40.26 22.69
C GLN A 234 -15.88 -39.35 23.93
N LEU A 235 -14.75 -39.20 24.63
CA LEU A 235 -14.55 -38.18 25.65
C LEU A 235 -13.11 -37.64 25.59
N PHE A 236 -12.93 -36.44 26.13
CA PHE A 236 -11.65 -35.74 26.21
C PHE A 236 -11.50 -35.16 27.60
N GLY A 237 -10.34 -35.29 28.24
CA GLY A 237 -10.21 -34.88 29.63
C GLY A 237 -8.80 -34.88 30.17
N VAL A 238 -8.73 -34.92 31.49
CA VAL A 238 -7.49 -35.00 32.26
C VAL A 238 -7.52 -36.14 33.26
N LEU A 239 -6.39 -36.82 33.41
CA LEU A 239 -6.11 -37.87 34.40
C LEU A 239 -5.18 -37.30 35.45
N LYS A 240 -5.26 -37.76 36.70
CA LYS A 240 -4.15 -37.63 37.65
C LYS A 240 -2.92 -38.30 37.05
N SER A 241 -1.77 -37.65 37.12
CA SER A 241 -0.54 -38.18 36.48
C SER A 241 -0.22 -39.60 36.98
N GLY A 242 0.09 -40.51 36.07
CA GLY A 242 0.40 -41.91 36.39
C GLY A 242 -0.82 -42.81 36.59
N LEU A 243 -2.05 -42.28 36.52
CA LEU A 243 -3.24 -43.12 36.50
C LEU A 243 -3.26 -43.98 35.22
N MET A 244 -3.39 -45.29 35.41
CA MET A 244 -3.53 -46.26 34.32
C MET A 244 -4.95 -46.82 34.31
N ILE A 245 -5.68 -46.59 33.22
CA ILE A 245 -7.00 -47.19 32.96
C ILE A 245 -6.79 -48.31 31.94
N PRO A 246 -6.93 -49.59 32.33
CA PRO A 246 -6.74 -50.72 31.43
C PRO A 246 -7.73 -50.71 30.25
N THR A 247 -7.33 -51.31 29.12
CA THR A 247 -8.26 -51.61 28.01
C THR A 247 -9.49 -52.34 28.53
N GLY A 248 -10.67 -51.92 28.08
CA GLY A 248 -11.94 -52.52 28.50
C GLY A 248 -12.49 -51.99 29.83
N GLN A 249 -11.80 -51.05 30.48
CA GLN A 249 -12.32 -50.32 31.63
C GLN A 249 -12.75 -48.90 31.25
N HIS A 250 -13.91 -48.48 31.74
CA HIS A 250 -14.46 -47.17 31.45
C HIS A 250 -13.93 -46.12 32.45
N ALA A 251 -13.61 -44.91 31.98
CA ALA A 251 -13.07 -43.84 32.83
C ALA A 251 -14.00 -43.43 33.97
N ALA A 252 -15.32 -43.51 33.76
CA ALA A 252 -16.32 -43.25 34.80
C ALA A 252 -16.57 -44.42 35.77
N SER A 253 -15.90 -45.56 35.61
CA SER A 253 -16.07 -46.72 36.52
C SER A 253 -15.13 -46.63 37.73
N SER A 254 -15.55 -47.17 38.87
CA SER A 254 -14.66 -47.39 40.01
C SER A 254 -13.57 -48.41 39.67
N PRO A 255 -12.31 -48.22 40.11
CA PRO A 255 -11.83 -47.15 41.00
C PRO A 255 -11.40 -45.85 40.28
N TYR A 256 -11.40 -45.84 38.94
CA TYR A 256 -10.78 -44.77 38.14
C TYR A 256 -11.52 -43.44 38.22
N CYS A 257 -12.84 -43.47 38.40
CA CYS A 257 -13.73 -42.31 38.32
C CYS A 257 -13.38 -41.14 39.26
N LYS A 258 -12.62 -41.39 40.33
CA LYS A 258 -12.14 -40.36 41.27
C LYS A 258 -10.88 -39.64 40.80
N ASP A 259 -10.06 -40.30 40.01
CA ASP A 259 -8.74 -39.80 39.59
C ASP A 259 -8.75 -39.26 38.15
N ASN A 260 -9.94 -38.96 37.59
CA ASN A 260 -10.09 -38.31 36.28
C ASN A 260 -11.32 -37.40 36.19
N MET A 261 -11.28 -36.48 35.23
CA MET A 261 -12.41 -35.66 34.80
C MET A 261 -12.42 -35.55 33.28
N PHE A 262 -13.60 -35.54 32.67
CA PHE A 262 -13.71 -35.45 31.22
C PHE A 262 -14.97 -34.75 30.72
N PHE A 263 -14.85 -34.20 29.52
CA PHE A 263 -15.93 -33.72 28.67
C PHE A 263 -16.40 -34.87 27.77
N TYR A 264 -17.66 -35.28 27.92
CA TYR A 264 -18.28 -36.29 27.07
C TYR A 264 -18.80 -35.68 25.77
N CYS A 265 -18.80 -36.44 24.68
CA CYS A 265 -19.21 -35.92 23.36
C CYS A 265 -20.64 -35.36 23.31
N LYS A 266 -21.51 -35.71 24.26
CA LYS A 266 -22.88 -35.17 24.37
C LYS A 266 -22.98 -33.86 25.17
N GLY A 267 -21.85 -33.26 25.59
CA GLY A 267 -21.82 -31.95 26.25
C GLY A 267 -21.85 -31.99 27.78
N GLN A 268 -21.78 -33.18 28.40
CA GLN A 268 -21.66 -33.29 29.85
C GLN A 268 -20.21 -33.27 30.32
N VAL A 269 -20.00 -32.76 31.52
CA VAL A 269 -18.76 -32.88 32.29
C VAL A 269 -18.94 -33.94 33.36
N TYR A 270 -18.04 -34.91 33.44
CA TYR A 270 -18.10 -35.99 34.42
C TYR A 270 -16.97 -35.90 35.44
N GLN A 271 -17.29 -36.20 36.70
CA GLN A 271 -16.35 -36.42 37.79
C GLN A 271 -16.98 -37.38 38.80
N ASN A 272 -16.23 -38.42 39.22
CA ASN A 272 -16.65 -39.39 40.24
C ASN A 272 -18.14 -39.83 40.08
N VAL A 273 -18.45 -40.41 38.92
CA VAL A 273 -19.79 -40.88 38.48
C VAL A 273 -20.90 -39.82 38.31
N LYS A 274 -20.71 -38.61 38.82
CA LYS A 274 -21.63 -37.48 38.64
C LYS A 274 -21.40 -36.83 37.28
N ASN A 275 -22.44 -36.20 36.75
CA ASN A 275 -22.32 -35.39 35.53
C ASN A 275 -23.09 -34.08 35.65
N THR A 276 -22.56 -33.06 34.98
CA THR A 276 -23.15 -31.73 34.85
C THR A 276 -23.33 -31.43 33.36
N THR A 277 -24.51 -30.95 32.97
CA THR A 277 -24.82 -30.60 31.58
C THR A 277 -24.65 -29.10 31.35
N GLY A 278 -24.45 -28.69 30.09
CA GLY A 278 -24.44 -27.27 29.72
C GLY A 278 -23.51 -26.93 28.54
N ASN A 279 -22.56 -27.79 28.20
CA ASN A 279 -21.73 -27.61 27.01
C ASN A 279 -22.44 -28.11 25.75
N GLN A 280 -22.02 -27.58 24.61
CA GLN A 280 -22.49 -28.04 23.31
C GLN A 280 -22.06 -29.51 23.06
N ALA A 281 -22.92 -30.29 22.41
CA ALA A 281 -22.53 -31.60 21.89
C ALA A 281 -21.51 -31.47 20.75
N MET A 282 -20.51 -32.35 20.76
CA MET A 282 -19.46 -32.45 19.74
C MET A 282 -20.00 -33.15 18.50
N LYS A 283 -19.52 -32.74 17.32
CA LYS A 283 -19.91 -33.26 16.00
C LYS A 283 -18.69 -33.74 15.22
N ASP A 284 -18.96 -34.53 14.18
CA ASP A 284 -17.94 -34.95 13.23
C ASP A 284 -17.20 -33.71 12.68
N ASN A 285 -15.88 -33.81 12.70
CA ASN A 285 -14.94 -32.76 12.29
C ASN A 285 -14.88 -31.53 13.20
N ASP A 286 -15.46 -31.54 14.40
CA ASP A 286 -15.19 -30.46 15.35
C ASP A 286 -13.72 -30.48 15.81
N THR A 287 -13.16 -29.29 15.98
CA THR A 287 -11.89 -29.10 16.68
C THR A 287 -12.18 -28.90 18.16
N ILE A 288 -11.65 -29.80 18.99
CA ILE A 288 -11.81 -29.79 20.43
C ILE A 288 -10.50 -29.32 21.06
N ALA A 289 -10.54 -28.30 21.90
CA ALA A 289 -9.38 -27.88 22.67
C ALA A 289 -9.67 -27.91 24.17
N ILE A 290 -8.70 -28.41 24.92
CA ILE A 290 -8.69 -28.41 26.38
C ILE A 290 -7.55 -27.52 26.84
N GLU A 291 -7.88 -26.45 27.56
CA GLU A 291 -6.91 -25.57 28.21
C GLU A 291 -6.87 -25.86 29.71
N VAL A 292 -5.69 -26.20 30.22
CA VAL A 292 -5.40 -26.41 31.65
C VAL A 292 -4.62 -25.22 32.17
N ASN A 293 -5.05 -24.64 33.28
CA ASN A 293 -4.29 -23.68 34.05
C ASN A 293 -3.96 -24.28 35.43
N MET A 294 -2.67 -24.46 35.72
CA MET A 294 -2.19 -25.05 36.98
C MET A 294 -1.95 -24.02 38.09
N THR A 295 -2.31 -22.75 37.89
CA THR A 295 -2.40 -21.73 38.96
C THR A 295 -3.61 -22.02 39.83
N ILE A 296 -3.53 -21.83 41.16
CA ILE A 296 -4.66 -22.08 42.06
C ILE A 296 -5.72 -20.96 41.93
N PRO A 297 -7.02 -21.29 41.76
CA PRO A 297 -7.58 -22.63 41.61
C PRO A 297 -7.24 -23.25 40.25
N ARG A 298 -6.77 -24.50 40.25
CA ARG A 298 -6.37 -25.19 39.02
C ARG A 298 -7.61 -25.55 38.21
N THR A 299 -7.67 -25.17 36.95
CA THR A 299 -8.89 -25.28 36.12
C THR A 299 -8.64 -25.93 34.76
N VAL A 300 -9.71 -26.50 34.19
CA VAL A 300 -9.77 -26.98 32.80
C VAL A 300 -10.95 -26.36 32.08
N HIS A 301 -10.70 -25.77 30.91
CA HIS A 301 -11.72 -25.19 30.06
C HIS A 301 -11.79 -25.90 28.72
N LEU A 302 -13.01 -26.11 28.24
CA LEU A 302 -13.31 -26.71 26.94
C LEU A 302 -13.56 -25.62 25.90
N PHE A 303 -13.01 -25.82 24.70
CA PHE A 303 -13.34 -25.05 23.51
C PHE A 303 -13.79 -25.99 22.40
N ILE A 304 -14.87 -25.65 21.71
CA ILE A 304 -15.34 -26.36 20.51
C ILE A 304 -15.30 -25.37 19.35
N ASN A 305 -14.51 -25.67 18.32
CA ASN A 305 -14.28 -24.78 17.18
C ASN A 305 -13.88 -23.35 17.63
N SER A 306 -12.94 -23.29 18.58
CA SER A 306 -12.45 -22.05 19.22
C SER A 306 -13.46 -21.28 20.09
N ILE A 307 -14.67 -21.82 20.31
CA ILE A 307 -15.68 -21.22 21.19
C ILE A 307 -15.59 -21.87 22.57
N GLN A 308 -15.26 -21.08 23.59
CA GLN A 308 -15.22 -21.52 24.98
C GLN A 308 -16.61 -21.97 25.46
N GLN A 309 -16.65 -23.08 26.20
CA GLN A 309 -17.88 -23.69 26.70
C GLN A 309 -18.15 -23.30 28.18
N PRO A 310 -19.43 -23.22 28.61
CA PRO A 310 -19.81 -22.63 29.90
C PRO A 310 -19.57 -23.52 31.13
N VAL A 311 -19.43 -24.84 30.97
CA VAL A 311 -19.17 -25.77 32.07
C VAL A 311 -17.70 -26.16 32.06
N PHE A 312 -16.99 -25.87 33.15
CA PHE A 312 -15.54 -26.06 33.29
C PHE A 312 -15.21 -26.91 34.52
N MET A 313 -13.96 -27.41 34.59
CA MET A 313 -13.48 -28.22 35.71
C MET A 313 -12.57 -27.40 36.61
N SER A 314 -12.54 -27.70 37.90
CA SER A 314 -11.62 -27.07 38.85
C SER A 314 -11.14 -28.01 39.95
N GLY A 315 -10.17 -27.57 40.75
CA GLY A 315 -9.66 -28.34 41.89
C GLY A 315 -8.69 -29.46 41.51
N LEU A 316 -8.07 -29.37 40.33
CA LEU A 316 -7.18 -30.41 39.80
C LEU A 316 -6.05 -30.79 40.79
N PRO A 317 -5.57 -32.05 40.77
CA PRO A 317 -4.42 -32.48 41.56
C PRO A 317 -3.13 -31.74 41.13
N GLU A 318 -2.03 -31.99 41.84
CA GLU A 318 -0.74 -31.31 41.60
C GLU A 318 -0.12 -31.60 40.24
N SER A 319 -0.46 -32.75 39.66
CA SER A 319 0.01 -33.14 38.35
C SER A 319 -1.06 -33.94 37.61
N ILE A 320 -1.24 -33.60 36.34
CA ILE A 320 -2.22 -34.22 35.44
C ILE A 320 -1.59 -34.61 34.11
N GLN A 321 -2.33 -35.39 33.32
CA GLN A 321 -2.06 -35.66 31.91
C GLN A 321 -3.35 -35.47 31.11
N PHE A 322 -3.25 -34.95 29.88
CA PHE A 322 -4.38 -34.98 28.95
C PHE A 322 -4.67 -36.41 28.51
N TYR A 323 -5.92 -36.69 28.15
CA TYR A 323 -6.26 -37.94 27.48
C TYR A 323 -7.51 -37.79 26.61
N PHE A 324 -7.67 -38.74 25.70
CA PHE A 324 -8.91 -38.96 24.98
C PHE A 324 -9.29 -40.43 25.05
N PHE A 325 -10.53 -40.73 24.66
CA PHE A 325 -11.09 -42.06 24.78
C PHE A 325 -12.00 -42.37 23.60
N LEU A 326 -11.89 -43.60 23.10
CA LEU A 326 -12.72 -44.13 22.01
C LEU A 326 -13.54 -45.31 22.55
N ASN A 327 -14.73 -45.50 21.99
CA ASN A 327 -15.64 -46.55 22.46
C ASN A 327 -16.42 -47.24 21.35
N LYS A 328 -17.11 -46.48 20.50
CA LYS A 328 -17.92 -47.04 19.43
C LYS A 328 -17.02 -47.40 18.24
N GLN A 329 -17.30 -48.52 17.58
CA GLN A 329 -16.65 -48.85 16.33
C GLN A 329 -16.77 -47.68 15.33
N GLY A 330 -15.63 -47.29 14.75
CA GLY A 330 -15.52 -46.14 13.86
C GLY A 330 -15.31 -44.80 14.56
N ASP A 331 -15.35 -44.72 15.90
CA ASP A 331 -14.92 -43.52 16.62
C ASP A 331 -13.50 -43.16 16.21
N SER A 332 -13.26 -41.92 15.82
CA SER A 332 -11.95 -41.48 15.34
C SER A 332 -11.56 -40.09 15.85
N VAL A 333 -10.31 -39.97 16.29
CA VAL A 333 -9.68 -38.76 16.84
C VAL A 333 -8.29 -38.57 16.25
N THR A 334 -7.93 -37.33 15.91
CA THR A 334 -6.55 -36.92 15.66
C THR A 334 -6.08 -35.98 16.75
N VAL A 335 -4.92 -36.24 17.37
CA VAL A 335 -4.29 -35.24 18.24
C VAL A 335 -3.53 -34.24 17.37
N LEU A 336 -3.90 -32.97 17.44
CA LEU A 336 -3.39 -31.91 16.56
C LEU A 336 -2.17 -31.22 17.16
N SER A 337 -2.22 -30.88 18.45
CA SER A 337 -1.09 -30.23 19.13
C SER A 337 -1.19 -30.32 20.64
N VAL A 338 -0.02 -30.25 21.30
CA VAL A 338 0.11 -29.99 22.73
C VAL A 338 1.04 -28.78 22.86
N LYS A 339 0.57 -27.72 23.52
CA LYS A 339 1.30 -26.44 23.60
C LYS A 339 1.31 -25.90 25.02
N LYS A 340 2.44 -25.34 25.42
CA LYS A 340 2.51 -24.45 26.59
C LYS A 340 2.15 -23.03 26.16
N LEU A 341 1.23 -22.39 26.88
CA LEU A 341 0.77 -21.03 26.62
C LEU A 341 1.46 -20.04 27.56
N ALA A 342 1.70 -18.81 27.08
CA ALA A 342 2.25 -17.73 27.87
C ALA A 342 1.20 -17.06 28.78
N ALA A 343 -0.07 -17.09 28.38
CA ALA A 343 -1.21 -16.53 29.12
C ALA A 343 -2.49 -17.37 28.86
N PRO A 344 -3.49 -17.31 29.75
CA PRO A 344 -4.77 -17.98 29.53
C PRO A 344 -5.49 -17.41 28.31
N THR A 345 -6.23 -18.24 27.57
CA THR A 345 -7.08 -17.80 26.45
C THR A 345 -8.57 -17.75 26.79
N ILE A 346 -8.90 -17.94 28.08
CA ILE A 346 -10.28 -17.94 28.55
C ILE A 346 -10.86 -16.51 28.64
N ALA A 347 -12.15 -16.40 28.31
CA ALA A 347 -12.99 -15.25 28.60
C ALA A 347 -13.91 -15.55 29.80
N ASN A 348 -14.39 -14.50 30.45
CA ASN A 348 -15.42 -14.62 31.49
C ASN A 348 -16.77 -14.92 30.85
N ILE A 349 -17.41 -16.03 31.23
CA ILE A 349 -18.74 -16.43 30.74
C ILE A 349 -19.75 -16.23 31.89
N PRO A 350 -20.71 -15.29 31.77
CA PRO A 350 -21.76 -15.14 32.76
C PRO A 350 -22.55 -16.44 32.96
N GLY A 351 -22.72 -16.87 34.23
CA GLY A 351 -23.43 -18.11 34.56
C GLY A 351 -22.65 -19.39 34.28
N ALA A 352 -21.32 -19.32 34.08
CA ALA A 352 -20.48 -20.49 33.98
C ALA A 352 -20.64 -21.43 35.18
N GLN A 353 -20.65 -22.73 34.92
CA GLN A 353 -20.83 -23.77 35.94
C GLN A 353 -19.52 -24.49 36.21
N GLU A 354 -19.17 -24.61 37.48
CA GLU A 354 -17.95 -25.27 37.95
C GLU A 354 -18.25 -26.73 38.33
N VAL A 355 -17.45 -27.67 37.83
CA VAL A 355 -17.40 -29.06 38.32
C VAL A 355 -16.09 -29.26 39.06
N LYS A 356 -16.16 -29.57 40.35
CA LYS A 356 -14.98 -29.75 41.21
C LYS A 356 -14.45 -31.17 41.13
N TRP A 357 -13.13 -31.29 41.22
CA TRP A 357 -12.46 -32.56 41.49
C TRP A 357 -12.71 -32.97 42.96
N GLU A 358 -13.43 -34.06 43.17
CA GLU A 358 -13.84 -34.64 44.47
C GLU A 358 -13.22 -36.01 44.77
#